data_AF-X0QBD8-F1
#
_entry.id   AF-X0QBD8-F1
#
_cell.length_a   1.000
_cell.length_b   1.000
_cell.length_c   1.000
_cell.angle_alpha   90.00
_cell.angle_beta   90.00
_cell.angle_gamma   90.00
#
_symmetry.space_group_name_H-M   'P 1'
#
loop_
_entity.id
_entity.type
_entity.pdbx_description
1 polymer ?
#
loop_
_entity_poly.entity_id
_entity_poly.type
_entity_poly.pdbx_seq_one_letter_code
_entity_poly.pdbx_strand_id
1 'polypeptide(L)'
;MLIVPTPNLAYEPAAPGVATLEKPMHIAGGPVLDEGTPVGPVGLQTFGLLAFRRAGPGALSEVWHSGHRKWLPDPTPHLGQVPVSGLAYRDGDPSPWQAIVVAAGAVDAVGQPQFAKAKGGYPAYRFRSWFATRAGATGLSAPSAPVSFAGVADRNLMVLGPADGEKLEHATEARLLLKDTGLQVIGGLVVRRDSPGAEITLSNAAGAAVVLKPDGSIELRPAPGKQVLMASDLETERIVYRPGGGGPKKTLA
;
A
#
# COMPACT_ATOMS: atom_id res chain seq x y z
N MET A 1 -14.25 -26.71 -23.84
CA MET A 1 -13.76 -25.42 -23.29
C MET A 1 -13.77 -25.57 -21.79
N LEU A 2 -12.68 -25.23 -21.10
CA LEU A 2 -12.59 -25.42 -19.66
C LEU A 2 -13.31 -24.30 -18.90
N ILE A 3 -14.05 -24.69 -17.87
CA ILE A 3 -14.59 -23.76 -16.86
C ILE A 3 -13.54 -23.62 -15.78
N VAL A 4 -12.97 -22.43 -15.66
CA VAL A 4 -11.89 -22.14 -14.70
C VAL A 4 -12.40 -21.12 -13.67
N PRO A 5 -12.52 -21.51 -12.39
CA PRO A 5 -12.97 -20.58 -11.34
C PRO A 5 -12.03 -19.39 -11.15
N THR A 6 -12.60 -18.27 -10.71
CA THR A 6 -11.83 -17.08 -10.32
C THR A 6 -10.88 -17.41 -9.17
N PRO A 7 -9.59 -17.03 -9.24
CA PRO A 7 -8.67 -17.22 -8.13
C PRO A 7 -9.03 -16.33 -6.95
N ASN A 8 -9.04 -16.91 -5.75
CA ASN A 8 -9.16 -16.20 -4.50
C ASN A 8 -7.77 -15.85 -3.95
N LEU A 9 -7.63 -14.66 -3.38
CA LEU A 9 -6.37 -14.17 -2.80
C LEU A 9 -6.50 -14.13 -1.28
N ALA A 10 -5.54 -14.72 -0.57
CA ALA A 10 -5.42 -14.62 0.87
C ALA A 10 -4.01 -14.12 1.24
N TYR A 11 -3.95 -13.01 1.97
CA TYR A 11 -2.70 -12.36 2.35
C TYR A 11 -2.89 -11.58 3.65
N GLU A 12 -1.78 -11.30 4.34
CA GLU A 12 -1.78 -10.36 5.46
C GLU A 12 -1.95 -8.93 4.92
N PRO A 13 -3.08 -8.25 5.21
CA PRO A 13 -3.33 -6.93 4.65
C PRO A 13 -2.44 -5.88 5.33
N ALA A 14 -1.81 -5.02 4.54
CA ALA A 14 -1.28 -3.75 5.03
C ALA A 14 -2.38 -2.69 5.14
N ALA A 15 -3.38 -2.77 4.27
CA ALA A 15 -4.64 -2.02 4.25
C ALA A 15 -5.66 -2.80 3.39
N PRO A 16 -6.96 -2.43 3.36
CA PRO A 16 -7.93 -3.07 2.46
C PRO A 16 -7.44 -3.05 1.00
N GLY A 17 -7.33 -4.22 0.36
CA GLY A 17 -6.84 -4.34 -1.03
C GLY A 17 -5.33 -4.17 -1.21
N VAL A 18 -4.56 -4.05 -0.11
CA VAL A 18 -3.11 -3.87 -0.14
C VAL A 18 -2.41 -4.99 0.62
N ALA A 19 -1.62 -5.79 -0.09
CA ALA A 19 -0.78 -6.84 0.47
C ALA A 19 0.61 -6.31 0.86
N THR A 20 1.25 -6.98 1.82
CA THR A 20 2.64 -6.69 2.21
C THR A 20 3.61 -7.39 1.26
N LEU A 21 4.56 -6.68 0.65
CA LEU A 21 5.51 -7.21 -0.35
C LEU A 21 6.29 -8.42 0.17
N GLU A 22 6.74 -8.35 1.41
CA GLU A 22 7.65 -9.28 2.06
C GLU A 22 6.93 -10.51 2.63
N LYS A 23 5.59 -10.52 2.61
CA LYS A 23 4.77 -11.63 3.14
C LYS A 23 4.23 -12.50 2.00
N PRO A 24 4.02 -13.80 2.24
CA PRO A 24 3.39 -14.66 1.25
C PRO A 24 1.94 -14.25 1.03
N MET A 25 1.56 -14.19 -0.25
CA MET A 25 0.17 -14.16 -0.70
C MET A 25 -0.18 -15.54 -1.25
N HIS A 26 -1.18 -16.16 -0.65
CA HIS A 26 -1.74 -17.42 -1.10
C HIS A 26 -2.81 -17.17 -2.16
N ILE A 27 -2.74 -17.93 -3.24
CA ILE A 27 -3.69 -17.87 -4.35
C ILE A 27 -4.31 -19.25 -4.46
N ALA A 28 -5.64 -19.31 -4.38
CA ALA A 28 -6.38 -20.56 -4.39
C ALA A 28 -7.45 -20.54 -5.49
N GLY A 29 -7.55 -21.62 -6.25
CA GLY A 29 -8.55 -21.81 -7.29
C GLY A 29 -9.38 -23.06 -7.02
N GLY A 30 -10.69 -22.97 -7.27
CA GLY A 30 -11.61 -24.10 -7.22
C GLY A 30 -11.35 -25.14 -8.32
N PRO A 31 -12.13 -26.24 -8.36
CA PRO A 31 -11.98 -27.29 -9.35
C PRO A 31 -12.17 -26.76 -10.78
N VAL A 32 -11.30 -27.17 -11.70
CA VAL A 32 -11.41 -26.88 -13.13
C VAL A 32 -12.28 -27.95 -13.76
N LEU A 33 -13.30 -27.54 -14.52
CA LEU A 33 -14.25 -28.47 -15.12
C LEU A 33 -14.07 -28.53 -16.64
N ASP A 34 -14.11 -29.72 -17.20
CA ASP A 34 -14.31 -29.97 -18.64
C ASP A 34 -15.65 -30.67 -18.81
N GLU A 35 -16.57 -30.02 -19.51
CA GLU A 35 -17.95 -30.50 -19.71
C GLU A 35 -18.65 -30.90 -18.39
N GLY A 36 -18.36 -30.18 -17.31
CA GLY A 36 -18.93 -30.41 -15.98
C GLY A 36 -18.18 -31.43 -15.11
N THR A 37 -17.15 -32.10 -15.64
CA THR A 37 -16.34 -33.06 -14.89
C THR A 37 -15.04 -32.41 -14.39
N PRO A 38 -14.69 -32.53 -13.10
CA PRO A 38 -13.41 -32.03 -12.59
C PRO A 38 -12.21 -32.68 -13.28
N VAL A 39 -11.27 -31.86 -13.74
CA VAL A 39 -10.02 -32.31 -14.36
C VAL A 39 -8.85 -32.05 -13.41
N GLY A 40 -8.19 -33.13 -13.01
CA GLY A 40 -6.94 -33.07 -12.24
C GLY A 40 -5.69 -32.92 -13.11
N PRO A 41 -4.49 -32.87 -12.49
CA PRO A 41 -3.22 -32.64 -13.20
C PRO A 41 -2.94 -33.61 -14.35
N VAL A 42 -3.35 -34.88 -14.21
CA VAL A 42 -3.10 -35.92 -15.22
C VAL A 42 -3.79 -35.62 -16.56
N GLY A 43 -4.97 -34.97 -16.52
CA GLY A 43 -5.74 -34.60 -17.72
C GLY A 43 -5.26 -33.30 -18.39
N LEU A 44 -4.33 -32.58 -17.77
CA LEU A 44 -3.87 -31.28 -18.22
C LEU A 44 -2.50 -31.39 -18.90
N GLN A 45 -2.34 -30.63 -19.99
CA GLN A 45 -1.06 -30.39 -20.65
C GLN A 45 -0.35 -29.18 -20.04
N THR A 46 -1.12 -28.12 -19.76
CA THR A 46 -0.62 -26.88 -19.18
C THR A 46 -1.56 -26.43 -18.07
N PHE A 47 -1.01 -26.02 -16.94
CA PHE A 47 -1.74 -25.36 -15.88
C PHE A 47 -0.83 -24.39 -15.15
N GLY A 48 -1.35 -23.22 -14.82
CA GLY A 48 -0.57 -22.26 -14.06
C GLY A 48 -1.26 -20.93 -13.87
N LEU A 49 -0.50 -20.01 -13.29
CA LEU A 49 -0.94 -18.69 -12.92
C LEU A 49 -0.28 -17.63 -13.81
N LEU A 50 -1.09 -16.67 -14.25
CA LEU A 50 -0.65 -15.48 -14.96
C LEU A 50 -0.88 -14.26 -14.06
N ALA A 51 0.14 -13.44 -13.91
CA ALA A 51 0.05 -12.16 -13.21
C ALA A 51 -0.18 -11.04 -14.22
N PHE A 52 -1.18 -10.21 -13.95
CA PHE A 52 -1.51 -9.02 -14.72
C PHE A 52 -1.30 -7.79 -13.85
N ARG A 53 -0.95 -6.66 -14.45
CA ARG A 53 -0.89 -5.37 -13.76
C ARG A 53 -1.50 -4.26 -14.59
N ARG A 54 -1.91 -3.19 -13.90
CA ARG A 54 -2.08 -1.86 -14.46
C ARG A 54 -1.09 -0.93 -13.78
N ALA A 55 -0.21 -0.31 -14.57
CA ALA A 55 0.86 0.52 -14.03
C ALA A 55 0.37 1.86 -13.44
N GLY A 56 -0.78 2.36 -13.87
CA GLY A 56 -1.38 3.60 -13.41
C GLY A 56 -2.85 3.78 -13.81
N PRO A 57 -3.48 4.89 -13.41
CA PRO A 57 -4.82 5.26 -13.86
C PRO A 57 -4.88 5.33 -15.39
N GLY A 58 -5.91 4.73 -16.00
CA GLY A 58 -6.08 4.71 -17.46
C GLY A 58 -5.08 3.84 -18.24
N ALA A 59 -4.02 3.34 -17.61
CA ALA A 59 -3.06 2.45 -18.26
C ALA A 59 -3.72 1.13 -18.70
N LEU A 60 -3.26 0.62 -19.85
CA LEU A 60 -3.63 -0.69 -20.37
C LEU A 60 -3.15 -1.80 -19.42
N SER A 61 -3.79 -2.95 -19.54
CA SER A 61 -3.38 -4.18 -18.84
C SER A 61 -2.07 -4.69 -19.44
N GLU A 62 -1.18 -5.14 -18.56
CA GLU A 62 0.06 -5.82 -18.92
C GLU A 62 0.10 -7.19 -18.25
N VAL A 63 0.71 -8.19 -18.89
CA VAL A 63 0.95 -9.52 -18.35
C VAL A 63 2.43 -9.72 -18.08
N TRP A 64 2.76 -10.39 -16.98
CA TRP A 64 4.13 -10.79 -16.69
C TRP A 64 4.55 -11.94 -17.60
N HIS A 65 5.60 -11.73 -18.40
CA HIS A 65 6.18 -12.77 -19.23
C HIS A 65 7.49 -13.26 -18.61
N SER A 66 7.47 -14.38 -17.90
CA SER A 66 8.63 -14.86 -17.13
C SER A 66 9.85 -15.19 -18.01
N GLY A 67 9.65 -15.69 -19.23
CA GLY A 67 10.74 -15.94 -20.18
C GLY A 67 11.51 -14.69 -20.64
N HIS A 68 10.83 -13.53 -20.69
CA HIS A 68 11.45 -12.24 -21.01
C HIS A 68 11.78 -11.43 -19.75
N ARG A 69 11.35 -11.93 -18.57
CA ARG A 69 11.37 -11.22 -17.29
C ARG A 69 10.90 -9.78 -17.44
N LYS A 70 9.75 -9.57 -18.10
CA LYS A 70 9.23 -8.25 -18.41
C LYS A 70 7.70 -8.25 -18.41
N TRP A 71 7.11 -7.12 -18.07
CA TRP A 71 5.70 -6.83 -18.30
C TRP A 71 5.47 -6.46 -19.76
N LEU A 72 4.62 -7.21 -20.44
CA LEU A 72 4.26 -6.99 -21.84
C LEU A 72 2.78 -6.60 -21.93
N PRO A 73 2.35 -5.86 -22.97
CA PRO A 73 0.94 -5.62 -23.21
C PRO A 73 0.13 -6.92 -23.15
N ASP A 74 -1.03 -6.89 -22.51
CA ASP A 74 -1.91 -8.06 -22.36
C ASP A 74 -2.28 -8.63 -23.74
N PRO A 75 -1.81 -9.85 -24.09
CA PRO A 75 -1.95 -10.38 -25.43
C PRO A 75 -3.22 -11.23 -25.56
N THR A 76 -4.29 -11.01 -24.76
CA THR A 76 -5.56 -11.78 -24.83
C THR A 76 -6.22 -11.63 -26.22
N PRO A 77 -5.71 -12.32 -27.26
CA PRO A 77 -6.14 -13.69 -27.60
C PRO A 77 -5.05 -14.80 -27.65
N HIS A 78 -3.76 -14.48 -27.48
CA HIS A 78 -2.61 -15.40 -27.62
C HIS A 78 -1.97 -15.81 -26.28
N LEU A 79 -2.72 -15.80 -25.18
CA LEU A 79 -2.20 -16.10 -23.84
C LEU A 79 -1.55 -17.48 -23.70
N GLY A 80 -1.88 -18.45 -24.56
CA GLY A 80 -1.21 -19.76 -24.59
C GLY A 80 0.29 -19.70 -24.91
N GLN A 81 0.81 -18.57 -25.40
CA GLN A 81 2.23 -18.34 -25.64
C GLN A 81 2.96 -17.72 -24.44
N VAL A 82 2.22 -17.21 -23.45
CA VAL A 82 2.81 -16.59 -22.25
C VAL A 82 3.15 -17.70 -21.25
N PRO A 83 4.42 -17.83 -20.82
CA PRO A 83 4.79 -18.82 -19.81
C PRO A 83 4.03 -18.60 -18.51
N VAL A 84 3.40 -19.66 -18.01
CA VAL A 84 2.63 -19.63 -16.77
C VAL A 84 3.53 -19.93 -15.56
N SER A 85 3.20 -19.36 -14.40
CA SER A 85 3.82 -19.74 -13.13
C SER A 85 3.17 -21.01 -12.59
N GLY A 86 3.94 -21.93 -12.02
CA GLY A 86 3.42 -23.22 -11.57
C GLY A 86 2.33 -23.11 -10.50
N LEU A 87 1.28 -23.92 -10.63
CA LEU A 87 0.30 -24.18 -9.57
C LEU A 87 0.59 -25.56 -8.95
N ALA A 88 0.43 -25.68 -7.64
CA ALA A 88 0.36 -26.96 -6.97
C ALA A 88 -1.08 -27.48 -6.99
N TYR A 89 -1.24 -28.81 -6.97
CA TYR A 89 -2.55 -29.47 -6.86
C TYR A 89 -2.65 -30.23 -5.53
N ARG A 90 -3.78 -30.08 -4.83
CA ARG A 90 -4.11 -30.82 -3.61
C ARG A 90 -5.39 -31.60 -3.82
N ASP A 91 -5.27 -32.91 -3.90
CA ASP A 91 -6.42 -33.80 -4.08
C ASP A 91 -7.35 -33.75 -2.85
N GLY A 92 -8.66 -33.78 -3.10
CA GLY A 92 -9.70 -33.67 -2.07
C GLY A 92 -9.93 -32.28 -1.44
N ASP A 93 -9.12 -31.26 -1.77
CA ASP A 93 -9.33 -29.89 -1.28
C ASP A 93 -10.41 -29.17 -2.13
N PRO A 94 -11.35 -28.41 -1.53
CA PRO A 94 -12.34 -27.62 -2.29
C PRO A 94 -11.72 -26.52 -3.15
N SER A 95 -10.49 -26.08 -2.86
CA SER A 95 -9.65 -25.20 -3.66
C SER A 95 -8.33 -25.90 -4.02
N PRO A 96 -8.38 -26.89 -4.92
CA PRO A 96 -7.28 -27.81 -5.13
C PRO A 96 -6.07 -27.16 -5.81
N TRP A 97 -6.26 -26.07 -6.55
CA TRP A 97 -5.19 -25.39 -7.26
C TRP A 97 -4.61 -24.25 -6.42
N GLN A 98 -3.32 -24.31 -6.09
CA GLN A 98 -2.71 -23.38 -5.15
C GLN A 98 -1.39 -22.80 -5.68
N ALA A 99 -1.17 -21.51 -5.44
CA ALA A 99 0.10 -20.84 -5.64
C ALA A 99 0.45 -19.98 -4.43
N ILE A 100 1.75 -19.72 -4.27
CA ILE A 100 2.27 -18.74 -3.32
C ILE A 100 3.05 -17.70 -4.11
N VAL A 101 2.71 -16.44 -3.90
CA VAL A 101 3.43 -15.30 -4.46
C VAL A 101 4.08 -14.53 -3.31
N VAL A 102 5.39 -14.39 -3.36
CA VAL A 102 6.13 -13.41 -2.54
C VAL A 102 6.57 -12.32 -3.50
N ALA A 103 6.07 -11.11 -3.30
CA ALA A 103 6.26 -10.01 -4.25
C ALA A 103 7.64 -9.35 -4.12
N ALA A 104 8.28 -9.47 -2.96
CA ALA A 104 9.65 -9.02 -2.74
C ALA A 104 10.69 -9.93 -3.41
N GLY A 105 11.81 -9.34 -3.84
CA GLY A 105 13.03 -10.04 -4.25
C GLY A 105 13.12 -10.43 -5.73
N ALA A 106 11.99 -10.64 -6.42
CA ALA A 106 12.02 -10.90 -7.86
C ALA A 106 12.23 -9.59 -8.66
N VAL A 107 13.12 -9.64 -9.65
CA VAL A 107 13.43 -8.50 -10.52
C VAL A 107 13.23 -8.85 -12.00
N ASP A 108 12.94 -7.83 -12.79
CA ASP A 108 12.82 -7.89 -14.25
C ASP A 108 14.19 -7.93 -14.93
N ALA A 109 14.19 -7.94 -16.27
CA ALA A 109 15.40 -8.02 -17.07
C ALA A 109 16.34 -6.81 -16.89
N VAL A 110 15.84 -5.67 -16.41
CA VAL A 110 16.63 -4.44 -16.16
C VAL A 110 16.88 -4.20 -14.66
N GLY A 111 16.59 -5.18 -13.81
CA GLY A 111 16.84 -5.13 -12.37
C GLY A 111 15.78 -4.39 -11.56
N GLN A 112 14.64 -4.00 -12.16
CA GLN A 112 13.52 -3.39 -11.43
C GLN A 112 12.65 -4.46 -10.77
N PRO A 113 11.95 -4.17 -9.65
CA PRO A 113 11.07 -5.14 -9.02
C PRO A 113 10.00 -5.67 -9.98
N GLN A 114 9.84 -7.00 -10.04
CA GLN A 114 8.76 -7.65 -10.78
C GLN A 114 7.41 -7.13 -10.28
N PHE A 115 7.21 -7.17 -8.97
CA PHE A 115 6.08 -6.55 -8.29
C PHE A 115 6.56 -5.29 -7.58
N ALA A 116 6.33 -4.14 -8.21
CA ALA A 116 6.66 -2.85 -7.63
C ALA A 116 5.67 -2.48 -6.51
N LYS A 117 6.23 -1.86 -5.48
CA LYS A 117 5.50 -1.16 -4.43
C LYS A 117 4.57 -0.10 -5.03
N ALA A 118 3.36 -0.04 -4.52
CA ALA A 118 2.34 0.88 -5.01
C ALA A 118 2.51 2.30 -4.46
N LYS A 119 2.25 3.29 -5.30
CA LYS A 119 2.06 4.70 -4.96
C LYS A 119 0.69 5.14 -5.47
N GLY A 120 -0.16 5.67 -4.58
CA GLY A 120 -1.53 6.05 -4.95
C GLY A 120 -2.40 4.88 -5.44
N GLY A 121 -2.15 3.67 -4.93
CA GLY A 121 -2.88 2.45 -5.32
C GLY A 121 -2.36 1.72 -6.55
N TYR A 122 -1.31 2.22 -7.22
CA TYR A 122 -0.74 1.59 -8.42
C TYR A 122 0.77 1.28 -8.29
N PRO A 123 1.28 0.18 -8.86
CA PRO A 123 0.57 -0.72 -9.76
C PRO A 123 -0.47 -1.59 -9.02
N ALA A 124 -1.58 -1.85 -9.70
CA ALA A 124 -2.63 -2.75 -9.23
C ALA A 124 -2.53 -4.06 -9.99
N TYR A 125 -2.41 -5.17 -9.26
CA TYR A 125 -2.20 -6.51 -9.80
C TYR A 125 -3.48 -7.33 -9.76
N ARG A 126 -3.62 -8.25 -10.71
CA ARG A 126 -4.68 -9.25 -10.77
C ARG A 126 -4.08 -10.56 -11.21
N PHE A 127 -4.67 -11.66 -10.77
CA PHE A 127 -4.20 -12.99 -11.14
C PHE A 127 -5.29 -13.74 -11.89
N ARG A 128 -4.89 -14.51 -12.89
CA ARG A 128 -5.76 -15.42 -13.63
C ARG A 128 -5.08 -16.78 -13.73
N SER A 129 -5.86 -17.84 -13.70
CA SER A 129 -5.35 -19.19 -13.89
C SER A 129 -5.64 -19.63 -15.32
N TRP A 130 -4.64 -20.21 -15.97
CA TRP A 130 -4.71 -20.73 -17.33
C TRP A 130 -4.55 -22.24 -17.31
N PHE A 131 -5.41 -22.94 -18.06
CA PHE A 131 -5.42 -24.39 -18.18
C PHE A 131 -5.58 -24.80 -19.64
N ALA A 132 -4.91 -25.89 -20.02
CA ALA A 132 -5.08 -26.57 -21.30
C ALA A 132 -5.07 -28.08 -21.07
N THR A 133 -6.04 -28.80 -21.63
CA THR A 133 -6.04 -30.27 -21.67
C THR A 133 -5.16 -30.79 -22.79
N ARG A 134 -4.78 -32.07 -22.72
CA ARG A 134 -4.05 -32.75 -23.81
C ARG A 134 -4.88 -32.89 -25.09
N ALA A 135 -6.21 -32.83 -24.97
CA ALA A 135 -7.14 -32.84 -26.11
C ALA A 135 -7.31 -31.45 -26.75
N GLY A 136 -6.62 -30.41 -26.24
CA GLY A 136 -6.64 -29.06 -26.80
C GLY A 136 -7.72 -28.14 -26.24
N ALA A 137 -8.54 -28.58 -25.27
CA ALA A 137 -9.48 -27.69 -24.60
C ALA A 137 -8.72 -26.72 -23.70
N THR A 138 -8.99 -25.42 -23.82
CA THR A 138 -8.35 -24.39 -23.00
C THR A 138 -9.38 -23.65 -22.15
N GLY A 139 -8.90 -23.00 -21.10
CA GLY A 139 -9.69 -22.07 -20.30
C GLY A 139 -8.83 -21.11 -19.51
N LEU A 140 -9.38 -19.93 -19.31
CA LEU A 140 -8.78 -18.84 -18.56
C LEU A 140 -9.80 -18.32 -17.56
N SER A 141 -9.41 -18.22 -16.30
CA SER A 141 -10.31 -17.70 -15.28
C SER A 141 -10.68 -16.23 -15.54
N ALA A 142 -11.76 -15.78 -14.90
CA ALA A 142 -11.91 -14.35 -14.62
C ALA A 142 -10.76 -13.85 -13.72
N PRO A 143 -10.44 -12.54 -13.74
CA PRO A 143 -9.43 -11.98 -12.87
C PRO A 143 -9.84 -12.03 -11.40
N SER A 144 -8.86 -12.27 -10.53
CA SER A 144 -9.01 -12.06 -9.08
C SER A 144 -9.41 -10.63 -8.74
N ALA A 145 -9.81 -10.40 -7.49
CA ALA A 145 -9.86 -9.04 -6.94
C ALA A 145 -8.49 -8.34 -7.13
N PRO A 146 -8.48 -7.03 -7.42
CA PRO A 146 -7.23 -6.29 -7.54
C PRO A 146 -6.50 -6.24 -6.20
N VAL A 147 -5.18 -6.33 -6.24
CA VAL A 147 -4.30 -6.18 -5.09
C VAL A 147 -3.13 -5.28 -5.45
N SER A 148 -2.80 -4.36 -4.56
CA SER A 148 -1.58 -3.54 -4.66
C SER A 148 -0.62 -3.96 -3.56
N PHE A 149 0.67 -3.66 -3.71
CA PHE A 149 1.65 -4.05 -2.69
C PHE A 149 2.24 -2.83 -1.97
N ALA A 150 2.40 -2.94 -0.65
CA ALA A 150 3.14 -2.00 0.18
C ALA A 150 4.30 -2.71 0.87
N GLY A 151 5.39 -2.01 1.15
CA GLY A 151 6.47 -2.58 1.97
C GLY A 151 6.07 -2.55 3.45
N VAL A 152 6.63 -3.45 4.27
CA VAL A 152 6.43 -3.40 5.74
C VAL A 152 6.77 -2.03 6.31
N ALA A 153 7.81 -1.37 5.77
CA ALA A 153 8.23 -0.04 6.19
C ALA A 153 7.18 1.05 5.90
N ASP A 154 6.22 0.83 5.00
CA ASP A 154 5.16 1.81 4.71
C ASP A 154 4.14 1.94 5.83
N ARG A 155 3.98 0.88 6.63
CA ARG A 155 3.18 0.97 7.86
C ARG A 155 3.77 2.00 8.85
N ASN A 156 5.01 2.43 8.66
CA ASN A 156 5.68 3.44 9.48
C ASN A 156 5.67 4.85 8.88
N LEU A 157 5.10 5.07 7.69
CA LEU A 157 5.01 6.40 7.09
C LEU A 157 4.01 7.31 7.81
N MET A 158 3.00 6.71 8.44
CA MET A 158 2.06 7.40 9.31
C MET A 158 2.06 6.70 10.67
N VAL A 159 2.36 7.45 11.74
CA VAL A 159 2.32 6.93 13.12
C VAL A 159 1.10 7.52 13.81
N LEU A 160 0.23 6.67 14.37
CA LEU A 160 -0.85 7.06 15.28
C LEU A 160 -0.69 6.29 16.59
N GLY A 161 -0.58 6.96 17.73
CA GLY A 161 -0.45 6.27 19.02
C GLY A 161 0.09 7.14 20.16
N PRO A 162 0.43 6.52 21.31
CA PRO A 162 1.05 7.21 22.45
C PRO A 162 2.51 7.57 22.18
N ALA A 163 3.21 8.21 23.13
CA ALA A 163 4.65 8.48 23.01
C ALA A 163 5.47 7.20 22.76
N ASP A 164 6.71 7.34 22.27
CA ASP A 164 7.58 6.18 22.07
C ASP A 164 7.85 5.45 23.40
N GLY A 165 7.55 4.16 23.41
CA GLY A 165 7.69 3.30 24.60
C GLY A 165 6.56 3.42 25.62
N GLU A 166 5.55 4.24 25.36
CA GLU A 166 4.39 4.41 26.23
C GLU A 166 3.26 3.44 25.83
N LYS A 167 2.56 2.89 26.84
CA LYS A 167 1.36 2.05 26.61
C LYS A 167 0.11 2.91 26.54
N LEU A 168 -0.89 2.47 25.78
CA LEU A 168 -2.12 3.23 25.54
C LEU A 168 -2.87 3.55 26.85
N GLU A 169 -2.93 2.60 27.78
CA GLU A 169 -3.58 2.76 29.08
C GLU A 169 -2.90 3.77 30.02
N HIS A 170 -1.68 4.22 29.67
CA HIS A 170 -0.90 5.19 30.43
C HIS A 170 -0.57 6.44 29.61
N ALA A 171 -1.18 6.60 28.43
CA ALA A 171 -0.84 7.65 27.48
C ALA A 171 -0.92 9.06 28.08
N THR A 172 0.21 9.75 28.09
CA THR A 172 0.36 11.17 28.39
C THR A 172 0.50 12.01 27.12
N GLU A 173 0.78 11.36 25.99
CA GLU A 173 0.89 11.96 24.66
C GLU A 173 0.04 11.19 23.65
N ALA A 174 -0.52 11.88 22.66
CA ALA A 174 -1.05 11.28 21.45
C ALA A 174 -0.39 11.94 20.24
N ARG A 175 0.09 11.16 19.27
CA ARG A 175 0.79 11.68 18.09
C ARG A 175 0.20 11.17 16.78
N LEU A 176 0.23 12.04 15.78
CA LEU A 176 0.04 11.74 14.37
C LEU A 176 1.28 12.26 13.61
N LEU A 177 2.16 11.36 13.17
CA LEU A 177 3.39 11.73 12.46
C LEU A 177 3.33 11.30 11.01
N LEU A 178 3.79 12.15 10.10
CA LEU A 178 4.02 11.85 8.68
C LEU A 178 5.53 11.76 8.44
N LYS A 179 5.97 10.70 7.76
CA LYS A 179 7.38 10.50 7.38
C LYS A 179 7.59 10.57 5.87
N ASP A 180 8.80 10.91 5.44
CA ASP A 180 9.23 10.80 4.05
C ASP A 180 9.60 9.37 3.66
N THR A 181 10.03 9.17 2.41
CA THR A 181 10.48 7.86 1.90
C THR A 181 11.74 7.33 2.58
N GLY A 182 12.52 8.18 3.25
CA GLY A 182 13.67 7.81 4.08
C GLY A 182 13.30 7.57 5.55
N LEU A 183 12.01 7.52 5.89
CA LEU A 183 11.47 7.36 7.23
C LEU A 183 11.86 8.48 8.21
N GLN A 184 12.16 9.68 7.70
CA GLN A 184 12.34 10.88 8.51
C GLN A 184 11.00 11.58 8.72
N VAL A 185 10.71 12.05 9.94
CA VAL A 185 9.46 12.78 10.21
C VAL A 185 9.48 14.12 9.48
N ILE A 186 8.48 14.36 8.63
CA ILE A 186 8.31 15.59 7.85
C ILE A 186 7.15 16.46 8.31
N GLY A 187 6.23 15.88 9.09
CA GLY A 187 5.10 16.58 9.69
C GLY A 187 4.62 15.86 10.93
N GLY A 188 4.08 16.60 11.89
CA GLY A 188 3.60 16.01 13.13
C GLY A 188 2.50 16.84 13.79
N LEU A 189 1.50 16.15 14.31
CA LEU A 189 0.55 16.64 15.30
C LEU A 189 0.82 15.87 16.60
N VAL A 190 1.03 16.58 17.70
CA VAL A 190 1.28 16.01 19.02
C VAL A 190 0.35 16.68 20.03
N VAL A 191 -0.36 15.88 20.81
CA VAL A 191 -1.22 16.33 21.91
C VAL A 191 -0.62 15.81 23.21
N ARG A 192 -0.19 16.70 24.08
CA ARG A 192 0.34 16.36 25.41
C ARG A 192 -0.68 16.71 26.47
N ARG A 193 -0.94 15.77 27.36
CA ARG A 193 -1.81 15.99 28.52
C ARG A 193 -1.14 16.97 29.48
N ASP A 194 -1.81 18.07 29.79
CA ASP A 194 -1.36 19.06 30.76
C ASP A 194 -2.57 19.54 31.59
N SER A 195 -2.92 18.76 32.60
CA SER A 195 -4.17 18.89 33.36
C SER A 195 -4.35 20.30 33.95
N PRO A 196 -5.51 20.96 33.75
CA PRO A 196 -6.79 20.44 33.25
C PRO A 196 -6.97 20.44 31.71
N GLY A 197 -5.96 20.85 30.94
CA GLY A 197 -6.01 20.95 29.49
C GLY A 197 -5.05 20.01 28.76
N ALA A 198 -4.66 20.45 27.57
CA ALA A 198 -3.66 19.79 26.75
C ALA A 198 -2.88 20.83 25.95
N GLU A 199 -1.62 20.55 25.69
CA GLU A 199 -0.82 21.27 24.70
C GLU A 199 -0.94 20.55 23.36
N ILE A 200 -1.36 21.26 22.30
CA ILE A 200 -1.45 20.71 20.95
C ILE A 200 -0.39 21.38 20.07
N THR A 201 0.50 20.60 19.50
CA THR A 201 1.57 21.07 18.61
C THR A 201 1.39 20.50 17.21
N LEU A 202 1.23 21.36 16.21
CA LEU A 202 1.39 21.05 14.79
C LEU A 202 2.77 21.52 14.34
N SER A 203 3.53 20.68 13.63
CA SER A 203 4.90 21.00 13.20
C SER A 203 5.27 20.37 11.86
N ASN A 204 6.32 20.88 11.21
CA ASN A 204 6.90 20.30 9.99
C ASN A 204 8.44 20.26 10.03
N ALA A 205 9.05 19.49 9.13
CA ALA A 205 10.51 19.34 9.04
C ALA A 205 11.24 20.64 8.65
N ALA A 206 10.55 21.66 8.14
CA ALA A 206 11.15 22.97 7.91
C ALA A 206 11.39 23.74 9.23
N GLY A 207 10.92 23.22 10.37
CA GLY A 207 11.05 23.84 11.69
C GLY A 207 9.94 24.82 12.03
N ALA A 208 8.86 24.88 11.23
CA ALA A 208 7.67 25.65 11.58
C ALA A 208 6.79 24.87 12.57
N ALA A 209 6.14 25.59 13.49
CA ALA A 209 5.18 25.00 14.41
C ALA A 209 4.04 25.98 14.80
N VAL A 210 2.89 25.40 15.15
CA VAL A 210 1.76 26.06 15.81
C VAL A 210 1.49 25.31 17.10
N VAL A 211 1.47 26.02 18.23
CA VAL A 211 1.24 25.43 19.55
C VAL A 211 0.02 26.07 20.19
N LEU A 212 -1.04 25.29 20.44
CA LEU A 212 -2.14 25.67 21.31
C LEU A 212 -1.79 25.25 22.74
N LYS A 213 -1.74 26.22 23.65
CA LYS A 213 -1.41 26.02 25.05
C LYS A 213 -2.67 25.70 25.88
N PRO A 214 -2.51 25.08 27.07
CA PRO A 214 -3.63 24.77 27.95
C PRO A 214 -4.43 26.00 28.42
N ASP A 215 -3.80 27.18 28.45
CA ASP A 215 -4.44 28.45 28.79
C ASP A 215 -5.23 29.08 27.63
N GLY A 216 -5.31 28.39 26.49
CA GLY A 216 -5.96 28.86 25.26
C GLY A 216 -5.09 29.75 24.39
N SER A 217 -3.87 30.10 24.81
CA SER A 217 -2.97 30.90 23.99
C SER A 217 -2.43 30.12 22.78
N ILE A 218 -2.21 30.82 21.67
CA ILE A 218 -1.66 30.25 20.43
C ILE A 218 -0.28 30.84 20.19
N GLU A 219 0.72 29.98 20.08
CA GLU A 219 2.08 30.34 19.70
C GLU A 219 2.35 29.94 18.24
N LEU A 220 2.69 30.92 17.40
CA LEU A 220 3.09 30.70 16.02
C LEU A 220 4.62 30.81 15.91
N ARG A 221 5.26 29.72 15.48
CA ARG A 221 6.71 29.63 15.28
C ARG A 221 6.98 29.41 13.79
N PRO A 222 7.22 30.47 12.99
CA PRO A 222 7.60 30.28 11.60
C PRO A 222 8.97 29.61 11.50
N ALA A 223 9.20 28.87 10.40
CA ALA A 223 10.52 28.35 10.07
C ALA A 223 11.55 29.50 9.93
N PRO A 224 12.86 29.24 10.10
CA PRO A 224 13.90 30.25 9.90
C PRO A 224 13.76 30.99 8.57
N GLY A 225 13.77 32.33 8.62
CA GLY A 225 13.62 33.19 7.45
C GLY A 225 12.21 33.28 6.87
N LYS A 226 11.19 32.71 7.53
CA LYS A 226 9.78 32.82 7.15
C LYS A 226 9.02 33.80 8.05
N GLN A 227 7.96 34.36 7.51
CA GLN A 227 7.05 35.27 8.21
C GLN A 227 5.73 34.56 8.48
N VAL A 228 5.01 35.02 9.51
CA VAL A 228 3.60 34.68 9.71
C VAL A 228 2.78 35.60 8.82
N LEU A 229 2.03 35.04 7.88
CA LEU A 229 1.08 35.78 7.05
C LEU A 229 -0.33 35.57 7.61
N MET A 230 -1.04 36.67 7.89
CA MET A 230 -2.45 36.62 8.21
C MET A 230 -3.26 36.89 6.95
N ALA A 231 -4.03 35.88 6.52
CA ALA A 231 -4.81 35.95 5.29
C ALA A 231 -6.10 36.79 5.43
N SER A 232 -6.51 37.07 6.67
CA SER A 232 -7.68 37.87 7.03
C SER A 232 -7.40 38.62 8.33
N ASP A 233 -8.35 39.43 8.77
CA ASP A 233 -8.25 40.23 9.98
C ASP A 233 -8.15 39.32 11.21
N LEU A 234 -7.26 39.69 12.13
CA LEU A 234 -7.10 39.01 13.40
C LEU A 234 -7.94 39.73 14.46
N GLU A 235 -9.12 39.20 14.75
CA GLU A 235 -9.98 39.69 15.82
C GLU A 235 -9.48 39.15 17.17
N THR A 236 -8.80 40.01 17.94
CA THR A 236 -8.35 39.67 19.29
C THR A 236 -8.25 40.92 20.14
N GLU A 237 -8.39 40.76 21.46
CA GLU A 237 -8.21 41.87 22.40
C GLU A 237 -6.75 42.33 22.50
N ARG A 238 -5.78 41.43 22.29
CA ARG A 238 -4.36 41.75 22.50
C ARG A 238 -3.42 40.86 21.70
N ILE A 239 -2.49 41.48 20.96
CA ILE A 239 -1.40 40.78 20.28
C ILE A 239 -0.08 41.06 21.01
N VAL A 240 0.59 40.00 21.46
CA VAL A 240 1.94 40.07 22.04
C VAL A 240 2.90 39.27 21.17
N TYR A 241 3.92 39.91 20.62
CA TYR A 241 4.92 39.28 19.75
C TYR A 241 6.34 39.49 20.27
N ARG A 242 7.26 38.55 19.99
CA ARG A 242 8.70 38.73 20.24
C ARG A 242 9.41 39.02 18.92
N PRO A 243 10.16 40.14 18.79
CA PRO A 243 10.94 40.40 17.59
C PRO A 243 12.00 39.33 17.33
N GLY A 244 12.19 38.93 16.06
CA GLY A 244 13.11 37.84 15.67
C GLY A 244 14.58 38.07 16.05
N GLY A 245 15.00 39.30 16.34
CA GLY A 245 16.35 39.64 16.80
C GLY A 245 16.62 39.42 18.30
N GLY A 246 15.72 38.78 19.04
CA GLY A 246 15.92 38.46 20.47
C GLY A 246 15.54 39.58 21.44
N GLY A 247 14.61 40.47 21.06
CA GLY A 247 14.14 41.57 21.92
C GLY A 247 13.08 41.17 22.97
N PRO A 248 12.73 42.08 23.89
CA PRO A 248 11.58 41.88 24.78
C PRO A 248 10.29 41.74 23.98
N LYS A 249 9.30 41.05 24.56
CA LYS A 249 7.97 40.94 23.96
C LYS A 249 7.38 42.35 23.80
N LYS A 250 6.83 42.64 22.62
CA LYS A 250 6.12 43.88 22.30
C LYS A 250 4.61 43.58 22.23
N THR A 251 3.80 44.51 22.70
CA THR A 251 2.35 44.46 22.51
C THR A 251 2.01 45.37 21.33
N LEU A 252 1.24 44.88 20.35
CA LEU A 252 0.60 45.74 19.36
C LEU A 252 -0.72 46.23 19.98
N ALA A 253 -0.88 47.55 20.01
CA ALA A 253 -2.10 48.23 20.43
C ALA A 253 -2.94 48.58 19.20
#